data_AF-A0A8I0TS52-F1
#
_entry.id   AF-A0A8I0TS52-F1
#
_cell.length_a   1.000
_cell.length_b   1.000
_cell.length_c   1.000
_cell.angle_alpha   90.00
_cell.angle_beta   90.00
_cell.angle_gamma   90.00
#
_symmetry.space_group_name_H-M   'P 1'
#
loop_
_entity.id
_entity.type
_entity.pdbx_description
1 polymer ?
#
loop_
_entity_poly.entity_id
_entity_poly.type
_entity_poly.pdbx_seq_one_letter_code
_entity_poly.pdbx_strand_id
1 'polypeptide(L)'
;MDEQVEEVRRLLEAIERLEQMQDDEACAKAVTQVLDTWPDHHARLRELRQARVQRMKDSGMTWQQIGDVLGVHATRAQQIAKGLRGSKRPKKDDAAEA
;
A
#
# COMPACT_ATOMS: atom_id res chain seq x y z
N MET A 1 -19.41 -10.83 -5.30
CA MET A 1 -18.39 -11.46 -4.45
C MET A 1 -17.08 -11.03 -5.05
N ASP A 2 -16.31 -10.18 -4.37
CA ASP A 2 -14.96 -9.86 -4.81
C ASP A 2 -14.14 -11.14 -4.70
N GLU A 3 -13.85 -11.74 -5.86
CA GLU A 3 -12.88 -12.82 -5.95
C GLU A 3 -11.53 -12.19 -5.58
N GLN A 4 -11.18 -12.27 -4.30
CA GLN A 4 -9.90 -11.74 -3.82
C GLN A 4 -8.81 -12.38 -4.66
N VAL A 5 -7.99 -11.52 -5.27
CA VAL A 5 -6.81 -11.93 -6.02
C VAL A 5 -6.00 -12.91 -5.18
N GLU A 6 -5.71 -14.09 -5.72
CA GLU A 6 -5.06 -15.21 -5.04
C GLU A 6 -3.79 -14.81 -4.26
N GLU A 7 -3.03 -13.85 -4.80
CA GLU A 7 -1.82 -13.29 -4.23
C GLU A 7 -2.09 -12.43 -2.98
N VAL A 8 -3.21 -11.71 -2.94
CA VAL A 8 -3.66 -10.99 -1.73
C VAL A 8 -4.03 -12.00 -0.65
N ARG A 9 -4.78 -13.05 -0.99
CA ARG A 9 -5.12 -14.14 -0.06
C ARG A 9 -3.87 -14.80 0.52
N ARG A 10 -2.87 -15.12 -0.30
CA ARG A 10 -1.60 -15.71 0.16
C ARG A 10 -0.82 -14.80 1.10
N LEU A 11 -0.82 -13.48 0.87
CA LEU A 11 -0.15 -12.53 1.76
C LEU A 11 -0.86 -12.47 3.11
N LEU A 12 -2.20 -12.42 3.13
CA LEU A 12 -2.98 -12.39 4.36
C LEU A 12 -2.86 -13.72 5.13
N GLU A 13 -2.92 -14.86 4.45
CA GLU A 13 -2.71 -16.18 5.04
C GLU A 13 -1.31 -16.31 5.67
N ALA A 14 -0.29 -15.69 5.07
CA ALA A 14 1.05 -15.67 5.66
C ALA A 14 1.09 -14.86 6.97
N ILE A 15 0.33 -13.77 7.07
CA ILE A 15 0.19 -12.99 8.31
C ILE A 15 -0.55 -13.81 9.37
N GLU A 16 -1.67 -14.43 9.02
CA GLU A 16 -2.44 -15.30 9.93
C GLU A 16 -1.58 -16.46 10.47
N ARG A 17 -0.71 -17.04 9.64
CA ARG A 17 0.22 -18.09 10.09
C ARG A 17 1.24 -17.59 11.11
N LEU A 18 1.71 -16.34 11.01
CA LEU A 18 2.59 -15.73 12.01
C LEU A 18 1.85 -15.55 13.34
N GLU A 19 0.58 -15.12 13.29
CA GLU A 19 -0.27 -14.95 14.48
C GLU A 19 -0.57 -16.28 15.20
N GLN A 20 -0.61 -17.39 14.46
CA GLN A 20 -0.86 -18.72 15.00
C GLN A 20 0.39 -19.44 15.54
N MET A 21 1.58 -18.82 15.44
CA MET A 21 2.80 -19.39 16.01
C MET A 21 2.71 -19.44 17.54
N GLN A 22 2.96 -20.62 18.12
CA GLN A 22 2.92 -20.83 19.58
C GLN A 22 4.21 -20.42 20.30
N ASP A 23 5.33 -20.32 19.56
CA ASP A 23 6.64 -19.92 20.10
C ASP A 23 6.82 -18.40 19.93
N ASP A 24 6.77 -17.68 21.05
CA ASP A 24 6.85 -16.21 21.09
C ASP A 24 8.20 -15.69 20.57
N GLU A 25 9.31 -16.36 20.89
CA GLU A 25 10.64 -15.93 20.46
C GLU A 25 10.81 -16.12 18.95
N ALA A 26 10.36 -17.26 18.43
CA ALA A 26 10.37 -17.53 16.99
C ALA A 26 9.43 -16.59 16.23
N CYS A 27 8.24 -16.31 16.77
CA CYS A 27 7.27 -15.38 16.18
C CYS A 27 7.83 -13.96 16.11
N ALA A 28 8.33 -13.43 17.22
CA ALA A 28 8.92 -12.10 17.29
C ALA A 28 10.07 -11.96 16.27
N LYS A 29 10.98 -12.96 16.21
CA LYS A 29 12.08 -12.96 15.24
C LYS A 29 11.62 -12.99 13.78
N ALA A 30 10.58 -13.75 13.47
CA ALA A 30 10.02 -13.82 12.11
C ALA A 30 9.35 -12.49 11.72
N VAL A 31 8.55 -11.91 12.62
CA VAL A 31 7.89 -10.63 12.42
C VAL A 31 8.91 -9.50 12.25
N THR A 32 9.99 -9.47 13.05
CA THR A 32 11.08 -8.49 12.87
C THR A 32 11.66 -8.53 11.46
N GLN A 33 11.94 -9.72 10.91
CA GLN A 33 12.47 -9.84 9.54
C GLN A 33 11.50 -9.29 8.49
N VAL A 34 10.19 -9.53 8.67
CA VAL A 34 9.16 -8.96 7.78
C VAL A 34 9.17 -7.44 7.89
N LEU A 35 9.20 -6.90 9.11
CA LEU A 35 9.18 -5.45 9.34
C LEU A 35 10.44 -4.74 8.85
N ASP A 36 11.61 -5.38 8.94
CA ASP A 36 12.88 -4.83 8.43
C ASP A 36 12.87 -4.68 6.91
N THR A 37 12.25 -5.64 6.20
CA THR A 37 12.14 -5.64 4.73
C THR A 37 10.88 -4.92 4.22
N TRP A 38 9.92 -4.62 5.13
CA TRP A 38 8.65 -4.00 4.77
C TRP A 38 8.79 -2.65 4.07
N PRO A 39 9.70 -1.72 4.44
CA PRO A 39 9.86 -0.46 3.73
C PRO A 39 10.09 -0.64 2.22
N ASP A 40 10.93 -1.60 1.84
CA ASP A 40 11.26 -1.90 0.44
C ASP A 40 10.09 -2.57 -0.28
N HIS A 41 9.46 -3.57 0.35
CA HIS A 41 8.29 -4.23 -0.22
C HIS A 41 7.10 -3.26 -0.38
N HIS A 42 6.86 -2.41 0.61
CA HIS A 42 5.84 -1.37 0.55
C HIS A 42 6.15 -0.33 -0.54
N ALA A 43 7.42 0.09 -0.69
CA ALA A 43 7.83 0.97 -1.79
C ALA A 43 7.55 0.32 -3.16
N ARG A 44 7.96 -0.94 -3.35
CA ARG A 44 7.74 -1.70 -4.58
C ARG A 44 6.26 -1.84 -4.94
N LEU A 45 5.39 -2.12 -3.96
CA LEU A 45 3.94 -2.20 -4.19
C LEU A 45 3.35 -0.85 -4.60
N ARG A 46 3.84 0.25 -4.04
CA ARG A 46 3.40 1.60 -4.41
C ARG A 46 3.80 1.96 -5.83
N GLU A 47 5.04 1.67 -6.21
CA GLU A 47 5.55 1.89 -7.56
C GLU A 47 4.81 1.04 -8.57
N LEU A 48 4.58 -0.24 -8.25
CA LEU A 48 3.76 -1.12 -9.07
C LEU A 48 2.36 -0.53 -9.28
N ARG A 49 1.69 -0.09 -8.20
CA ARG A 49 0.38 0.56 -8.31
C ARG A 49 0.44 1.80 -9.18
N GLN A 50 1.40 2.69 -8.95
CA GLN A 50 1.58 3.90 -9.75
C GLN A 50 1.72 3.58 -11.24
N ALA A 51 2.59 2.63 -11.59
CA ALA A 51 2.81 2.22 -12.97
C ALA A 51 1.54 1.65 -13.62
N ARG A 52 0.75 0.85 -12.89
CA ARG A 52 -0.52 0.31 -13.39
C ARG A 52 -1.57 1.39 -13.59
N VAL A 53 -1.68 2.34 -12.67
CA VAL A 53 -2.58 3.50 -12.81
C VAL A 53 -2.20 4.36 -14.01
N GLN A 54 -0.91 4.60 -14.22
CA GLN A 54 -0.44 5.34 -15.39
C GLN A 54 -0.76 4.60 -16.70
N ARG A 55 -0.54 3.28 -16.76
CA ARG A 55 -0.90 2.47 -17.94
C ARG A 55 -2.40 2.52 -18.27
N MET A 56 -3.28 2.49 -17.27
CA MET A 56 -4.73 2.67 -17.48
C MET A 56 -5.06 4.06 -18.05
N LYS A 57 -4.33 5.09 -17.59
CA LYS A 57 -4.49 6.43 -18.15
C LYS A 57 -4.04 6.51 -19.60
N ASP A 58 -2.90 5.88 -19.91
CA ASP A 58 -2.30 5.85 -21.25
C ASP A 58 -3.15 5.03 -22.22
N SER A 59 -3.88 4.02 -21.73
CA SER A 59 -4.86 3.25 -22.53
C SER A 59 -6.18 3.99 -22.76
N GLY A 60 -6.28 5.27 -22.38
CA GLY A 60 -7.42 6.13 -22.67
C GLY A 60 -8.47 6.24 -21.56
N MET A 61 -8.33 5.55 -20.43
CA MET A 61 -9.31 5.66 -19.34
C MET A 61 -9.32 7.07 -18.72
N THR A 62 -10.49 7.54 -18.29
CA THR A 62 -10.62 8.77 -17.52
C THR A 62 -10.22 8.55 -16.06
N TRP A 63 -9.86 9.61 -15.35
CA TRP A 63 -9.54 9.51 -13.91
C TRP A 63 -10.72 9.00 -13.08
N GLN A 64 -11.96 9.26 -13.51
CA GLN A 64 -13.17 8.76 -12.87
C GLN A 64 -13.26 7.23 -13.01
N GLN A 65 -13.16 6.73 -14.24
CA GLN A 65 -13.18 5.28 -14.50
C GLN A 65 -12.07 4.54 -13.75
N ILE A 66 -10.87 5.12 -13.70
CA ILE A 66 -9.75 4.56 -12.94
C ILE A 66 -10.07 4.57 -11.43
N GLY A 67 -10.67 5.64 -10.93
CA GLY A 67 -11.11 5.74 -9.54
C GLY A 67 -12.12 4.65 -9.19
N ASP A 68 -13.12 4.44 -10.05
CA ASP A 68 -14.16 3.43 -9.88
C ASP A 68 -13.56 2.01 -9.83
N VAL A 69 -12.61 1.69 -10.72
CA VAL A 69 -11.88 0.40 -10.73
C VAL A 69 -11.09 0.17 -9.44
N LEU A 70 -10.48 1.22 -8.89
CA LEU A 70 -9.64 1.13 -7.70
C LEU A 70 -10.41 1.30 -6.39
N GLY A 71 -11.70 1.63 -6.44
CA GLY A 71 -12.49 2.00 -5.27
C GLY A 71 -12.02 3.29 -4.59
N VAL A 72 -11.48 4.25 -5.35
CA VAL A 72 -11.02 5.55 -4.82
C VAL A 72 -11.56 6.72 -5.64
N HIS A 73 -11.60 7.92 -5.06
CA HIS A 73 -12.00 9.11 -5.81
C HIS A 73 -11.04 9.41 -6.99
N ALA A 74 -11.53 10.00 -8.08
CA ALA A 74 -10.75 10.35 -9.27
C ALA A 74 -9.48 11.17 -8.95
N THR A 75 -9.59 12.13 -8.04
CA THR A 75 -8.44 12.93 -7.54
C THR A 75 -7.37 12.03 -6.93
N ARG A 76 -7.75 10.98 -6.21
CA ARG A 76 -6.81 10.04 -5.60
C ARG A 76 -6.12 9.19 -6.66
N ALA A 77 -6.85 8.73 -7.68
CA ALA A 77 -6.26 8.05 -8.83
C ALA A 77 -5.20 8.92 -9.52
N GLN A 78 -5.50 10.21 -9.75
CA GLN A 78 -4.53 11.16 -10.32
C GLN A 78 -3.28 11.33 -9.42
N GLN A 79 -3.46 11.46 -8.10
CA GLN A 79 -2.33 11.55 -7.18
C GLN A 79 -1.46 10.30 -7.20
N ILE A 80 -2.07 9.12 -7.29
CA ILE A 80 -1.35 7.84 -7.40
C ILE A 80 -0.51 7.81 -8.67
N ALA A 81 -1.06 8.22 -9.82
CA ALA A 81 -0.32 8.27 -11.10
C ALA A 81 0.92 9.18 -11.00
N LYS A 82 0.78 10.33 -10.32
CA LYS A 82 1.85 11.31 -10.08
C LYS A 82 2.87 10.86 -9.01
N GLY A 83 2.71 9.68 -8.42
CA GLY A 83 3.55 9.19 -7.32
C GLY A 83 3.38 9.97 -6.02
N LEU A 84 2.36 10.83 -5.92
CA LEU A 84 2.16 11.70 -4.77
C LEU A 84 1.74 10.87 -3.55
N ARG A 85 2.56 10.97 -2.50
CA ARG A 85 2.20 10.45 -1.18
C ARG A 85 1.14 11.37 -0.58
N GLY A 86 0.12 10.79 0.05
CA GLY A 86 -0.83 11.59 0.83
C GLY A 86 -0.06 12.18 2.00
N SER A 87 0.52 13.37 1.81
CA SER A 87 1.18 14.08 2.87
C SER A 87 0.08 14.63 3.77
N LYS A 88 -0.10 14.04 4.95
CA LYS A 88 -0.47 14.86 6.10
C LYS A 88 0.60 15.95 6.14
N ARG A 89 0.23 17.16 5.74
CA ARG A 89 1.06 18.35 5.92
C ARG A 89 1.39 18.36 7.42
N PRO A 90 2.68 18.33 7.84
CA PRO A 90 2.98 18.49 9.25
C PRO A 90 2.30 19.79 9.72
N LYS A 91 1.55 19.71 10.82
CA LYS A 91 0.97 20.89 11.46
C LYS A 91 2.14 21.79 11.83
N LYS A 92 2.03 23.06 11.48
CA LYS A 92 3.10 24.05 11.59
C LYS A 92 3.13 24.62 13.02
N ASP A 93 3.19 23.77 14.05
CA ASP A 93 3.07 24.21 15.45
C ASP A 93 4.07 23.53 16.42
N ASP A 94 5.18 22.95 15.94
CA ASP A 94 6.30 22.51 16.80
C ASP A 94 7.63 23.18 16.35
N ALA A 95 7.56 24.48 16.11
CA ALA A 95 8.73 25.35 15.94
C ALA A 95 8.54 26.62 16.79
N ALA A 96 8.21 26.42 18.07
CA ALA A 96 8.26 27.45 19.09
C ALA A 96 8.35 26.77 20.46
N GLU A 97 9.54 26.23 20.77
CA GLU A 97 10.18 26.38 22.08
C GLU A 97 11.59 25.80 21.97
N ALA A 98 12.53 26.73 21.80
CA ALA A 98 13.95 26.56 22.07
C ALA A 98 14.23 27.08 23.48
#